data_AF-A0A399ZJU0-F1
#
_entry.id   AF-A0A399ZJU0-F1
#
_cell.length_a   1.000
_cell.length_b   1.000
_cell.length_c   1.000
_cell.angle_alpha   90.00
_cell.angle_beta   90.00
_cell.angle_gamma   90.00
#
_symmetry.space_group_name_H-M   'P 1'
#
loop_
_entity.id
_entity.type
_entity.pdbx_description
1 polymer ?
#
loop_
_entity_poly.entity_id
_entity_poly.type
_entity_poly.pdbx_seq_one_letter_code
_entity_poly.pdbx_strand_id
1 'polypeptide(L)'
;MSELATLTETLLAIVQNSRGWNVALLALSAFVASTLGANLSWRIANAPQSQFAQTARAWAAQRGMRALYQTARLAFYLGLPFMALYLGWMDLRSIGLGALDWAEGMRWAIVILLAAWLLLMLIWLPYLRATADIPASDAQFSFARRMVEMIYMQAHWMFYRGAAITLLTGVVTDAFYWGVIIGLGLTCLEAALDPRLGARLQHIGAADGAIWNLGQAFLNALAFLATHNLGLGLLIQFLLEVTVPHLRSTRAAPRKLGVAQTPPRPTHK
;
A
#
# COMPACT_ATOMS: atom_id res chain seq x y z
N MET A 1 36.03 19.15 11.66
CA MET A 1 35.73 18.85 13.09
C MET A 1 34.32 19.25 13.49
N SER A 2 33.74 20.33 12.95
CA SER A 2 32.35 20.74 13.23
C SER A 2 31.30 19.71 12.84
N GLU A 3 31.42 19.05 11.69
CA GLU A 3 30.41 18.08 11.22
C GLU A 3 30.30 16.83 12.11
N LEU A 4 31.42 16.33 12.64
CA LEU A 4 31.41 15.19 13.55
C LEU A 4 30.72 15.53 14.87
N ALA A 5 30.93 16.74 15.40
CA ALA A 5 30.25 17.21 16.60
C ALA A 5 28.72 17.28 16.37
N THR A 6 28.29 17.83 15.24
CA THR A 6 26.86 17.90 14.90
C THR A 6 26.22 16.53 14.73
N LEU A 7 26.92 15.56 14.16
CA LEU A 7 26.45 14.19 14.04
C LEU A 7 26.30 13.52 15.41
N THR A 8 27.28 13.69 16.31
CA THR A 8 27.21 13.12 17.66
C THR A 8 26.07 13.69 18.49
N GLU A 9 25.82 15.00 18.40
CA GLU A 9 24.69 15.65 19.09
C GLU A 9 23.34 15.16 18.56
N THR A 10 23.24 15.02 17.23
CA THR A 10 22.05 14.49 16.57
C THR A 10 21.77 13.05 17.02
N LEU A 11 22.79 12.19 17.06
CA LEU A 11 22.65 10.81 17.54
C LEU A 11 22.23 10.74 19.01
N LEU A 12 22.81 11.59 19.86
CA LEU A 12 22.44 11.64 21.28
C LEU A 12 20.97 12.08 21.47
N ALA A 13 20.52 13.07 20.70
CA ALA A 13 19.13 13.53 20.72
C ALA A 13 18.15 12.43 20.29
N ILE A 14 18.51 11.62 19.28
CA ILE A 14 17.70 10.45 18.87
C ILE A 14 17.58 9.47 20.04
N VAL A 15 18.70 9.13 20.68
CA VAL A 15 18.72 8.15 21.79
C VAL A 15 17.87 8.63 22.98
N GLN A 16 17.83 9.94 23.22
CA GLN A 16 17.04 10.53 24.30
C GLN A 16 15.54 10.67 23.98
N ASN A 17 15.13 10.56 22.71
CA ASN A 17 13.73 10.65 22.28
C ASN A 17 12.95 9.35 22.60
N SER A 18 12.60 9.15 23.86
CA SER A 18 11.89 7.95 24.33
C SER A 18 10.54 7.73 23.63
N ARG A 19 9.80 8.80 23.30
CA ARG A 19 8.55 8.71 22.53
C ARG A 19 8.80 8.19 21.11
N GLY A 20 9.82 8.75 20.44
CA GLY A 20 10.29 8.32 19.13
C GLY A 20 10.65 6.83 19.10
N TRP A 21 11.37 6.35 20.12
CA TRP A 21 11.73 4.92 20.21
C TRP A 21 10.52 4.01 20.44
N ASN A 22 9.58 4.40 21.30
CA ASN A 22 8.39 3.59 21.54
C ASN A 22 7.58 3.38 20.25
N VAL A 23 7.36 4.46 19.49
CA VAL A 23 6.61 4.38 18.23
C VAL A 23 7.42 3.66 17.14
N ALA A 24 8.73 3.86 17.08
CA ALA A 24 9.61 3.16 16.14
C ALA A 24 9.63 1.65 16.41
N LEU A 25 9.74 1.23 17.67
CA LEU A 25 9.67 -0.18 18.07
C LEU A 25 8.30 -0.79 17.74
N LEU A 26 7.21 -0.04 17.93
CA LEU A 26 5.88 -0.47 17.53
C LEU A 26 5.78 -0.64 16.00
N ALA A 27 6.33 0.30 15.22
CA ALA A 27 6.37 0.23 13.77
C ALA A 27 7.21 -0.96 13.26
N LEU A 28 8.39 -1.17 13.85
CA LEU A 28 9.25 -2.32 13.53
C LEU A 28 8.58 -3.65 13.90
N SER A 29 7.90 -3.72 15.05
CA SER A 29 7.15 -4.91 15.44
C SER A 29 6.00 -5.21 14.48
N ALA A 30 5.28 -4.17 14.04
CA ALA A 30 4.24 -4.29 13.02
C ALA A 30 4.81 -4.79 11.68
N PHE A 31 5.95 -4.24 11.24
CA PHE A 31 6.67 -4.66 10.05
C PHE A 31 7.11 -6.12 10.10
N VAL A 32 7.68 -6.56 11.23
CA VAL A 32 8.07 -7.96 11.42
C VAL A 32 6.84 -8.87 11.40
N ALA A 33 5.78 -8.49 12.12
CA ALA A 33 4.55 -9.27 12.18
C ALA A 33 3.89 -9.41 10.80
N SER A 34 3.81 -8.34 10.00
CA SER A 34 3.23 -8.37 8.66
C SER A 34 4.08 -9.20 7.70
N THR A 35 5.40 -9.03 7.72
CA THR A 35 6.34 -9.80 6.90
C THR A 35 6.28 -11.29 7.21
N LEU A 36 6.29 -11.66 8.49
CA LEU A 36 6.15 -13.06 8.93
C LEU A 36 4.78 -13.62 8.54
N GLY A 37 3.71 -12.86 8.72
CA GLY A 37 2.35 -13.26 8.32
C GLY A 37 2.22 -13.49 6.81
N ALA A 38 2.78 -12.61 5.99
CA ALA A 38 2.81 -12.74 4.53
C ALA A 38 3.57 -14.01 4.11
N ASN A 39 4.77 -14.22 4.67
CA ASN A 39 5.61 -15.38 4.38
C ASN A 39 4.96 -16.70 4.84
N LEU A 40 4.41 -16.75 6.05
CA LEU A 40 3.73 -17.93 6.59
C LEU A 40 2.51 -18.28 5.75
N SER A 41 1.67 -17.29 5.43
CA SER A 41 0.47 -17.52 4.63
C SER A 41 0.79 -17.94 3.20
N TRP A 42 1.87 -17.44 2.61
CA TRP A 42 2.38 -17.91 1.32
C TRP A 42 2.87 -19.37 1.40
N ARG A 43 3.64 -19.73 2.43
CA ARG A 43 4.13 -21.11 2.62
C ARG A 43 2.98 -22.09 2.79
N ILE A 44 1.94 -21.75 3.57
CA ILE A 44 0.75 -22.61 3.72
C ILE A 44 -0.02 -22.75 2.40
N ALA A 45 -0.12 -21.66 1.62
CA ALA A 45 -0.80 -21.68 0.32
C ALA A 45 -0.06 -22.54 -0.73
N ASN A 46 1.28 -22.54 -0.72
CA ASN A 46 2.10 -23.26 -1.70
C ASN A 46 2.71 -24.56 -1.17
N ALA A 47 2.44 -24.94 0.08
CA ALA A 47 2.88 -26.21 0.61
C ALA A 47 2.37 -27.36 -0.29
N PRO A 48 3.21 -28.40 -0.52
CA PRO A 48 2.79 -29.66 -1.15
C PRO A 48 1.55 -30.24 -0.44
N GLN A 49 0.94 -31.30 -0.96
CA GLN A 49 -0.28 -31.94 -0.42
C GLN A 49 -0.12 -32.58 0.98
N SER A 50 0.59 -31.94 1.91
CA SER A 50 0.63 -32.31 3.31
C SER A 50 -0.76 -32.17 3.92
N GLN A 51 -1.11 -33.13 4.78
CA GLN A 51 -2.38 -33.14 5.51
C GLN A 51 -2.54 -31.85 6.33
N PHE A 52 -1.46 -31.33 6.91
CA PHE A 52 -1.47 -30.07 7.65
C PHE A 52 -1.94 -28.88 6.81
N ALA A 53 -1.43 -28.72 5.59
CA ALA A 53 -1.82 -27.62 4.71
C ALA A 53 -3.30 -27.71 4.31
N GLN A 54 -3.82 -28.91 4.09
CA GLN A 54 -5.23 -29.13 3.78
C GLN A 54 -6.12 -28.74 4.97
N THR A 55 -5.79 -29.20 6.18
CA THR A 55 -6.52 -28.84 7.40
C THR A 55 -6.48 -27.33 7.67
N ALA A 56 -5.31 -26.70 7.51
CA ALA A 56 -5.17 -25.26 7.69
C ALA A 56 -6.03 -24.46 6.68
N ARG A 57 -6.07 -24.88 5.40
CA ARG A 57 -6.92 -24.26 4.38
C ARG A 57 -8.41 -24.46 4.67
N ALA A 58 -8.81 -25.65 5.10
CA ALA A 58 -10.19 -25.96 5.46
C ALA A 58 -10.65 -25.12 6.66
N TRP A 59 -9.80 -24.97 7.68
CA TRP A 59 -10.07 -24.15 8.85
C TRP A 59 -10.16 -22.66 8.50
N ALA A 60 -9.22 -22.15 7.69
CA ALA A 60 -9.25 -20.77 7.20
C ALA A 60 -10.48 -20.46 6.32
N ALA A 61 -11.09 -21.48 5.70
CA ALA A 61 -12.31 -21.33 4.92
C ALA A 61 -13.57 -21.18 5.79
N GLN A 62 -13.53 -21.53 7.08
CA GLN A 62 -14.69 -21.41 7.99
C GLN A 62 -15.09 -19.95 8.20
N ARG A 63 -16.41 -19.68 8.24
CA ARG A 63 -16.96 -18.32 8.38
C ARG A 63 -16.45 -17.61 9.64
N GLY A 64 -16.38 -18.32 10.77
CA GLY A 64 -15.86 -17.78 12.02
C GLY A 64 -14.39 -17.37 11.92
N MET A 65 -13.55 -18.20 11.30
CA MET A 65 -12.14 -17.90 11.10
C MET A 65 -11.92 -16.72 10.16
N ARG A 66 -12.74 -16.60 9.10
CA ARG A 66 -12.73 -15.42 8.22
C ARG A 66 -13.09 -14.15 8.97
N ALA A 67 -14.11 -14.19 9.83
CA ALA A 67 -14.51 -13.03 10.63
C ALA A 67 -13.39 -12.63 11.60
N LEU A 68 -12.82 -13.61 12.31
CA LEU A 68 -11.69 -13.38 13.23
C LEU A 68 -10.49 -12.77 12.50
N TYR A 69 -10.16 -13.27 11.30
CA TYR A 69 -9.10 -12.70 10.47
C TYR A 69 -9.39 -11.24 10.09
N GLN A 70 -10.62 -10.91 9.67
CA GLN A 70 -10.97 -9.52 9.34
C GLN A 70 -10.91 -8.60 10.57
N THR A 71 -11.33 -9.07 11.74
CA THR A 71 -11.22 -8.33 13.00
C THR A 71 -9.76 -8.11 13.40
N ALA A 72 -8.93 -9.15 13.34
CA ALA A 72 -7.50 -9.05 13.62
C ALA A 72 -6.82 -8.07 12.65
N ARG A 73 -7.21 -8.10 11.38
CA ARG A 73 -6.72 -7.20 10.35
C ARG A 73 -7.14 -5.75 10.60
N LEU A 74 -8.40 -5.51 10.95
CA LEU A 74 -8.89 -4.19 11.35
C LEU A 74 -8.10 -3.65 12.54
N ALA A 75 -7.92 -4.47 13.59
CA ALA A 75 -7.17 -4.13 14.78
C ALA A 75 -5.69 -3.84 14.46
N PHE A 76 -5.08 -4.58 13.55
CA PHE A 76 -3.71 -4.33 13.12
C PHE A 76 -3.57 -3.00 12.39
N TYR A 77 -4.39 -2.74 11.37
CA TYR A 77 -4.22 -1.54 10.53
C TYR A 77 -4.70 -0.25 11.18
N LEU A 78 -5.79 -0.28 11.95
CA LEU A 78 -6.36 0.91 12.60
C LEU A 78 -6.02 0.99 14.08
N GLY A 79 -5.99 -0.16 14.76
CA GLY A 79 -5.72 -0.21 16.20
C GLY A 79 -4.30 0.18 16.57
N LEU A 80 -3.29 -0.18 15.76
CA LEU A 80 -1.90 0.22 16.03
C LEU A 80 -1.68 1.75 15.97
N PRO A 81 -2.03 2.46 14.88
CA PRO A 81 -1.93 3.92 14.86
C PRO A 81 -2.80 4.58 15.94
N PHE A 82 -4.02 4.07 16.19
CA PHE A 82 -4.88 4.58 17.26
C PHE A 82 -4.22 4.42 18.63
N MET A 83 -3.64 3.26 18.93
CA MET A 83 -2.95 3.01 20.21
C MET A 83 -1.74 3.93 20.38
N ALA A 84 -0.95 4.15 19.33
CA ALA A 84 0.18 5.08 19.38
C ALA A 84 -0.26 6.52 19.68
N LEU A 85 -1.38 6.98 19.11
CA LEU A 85 -1.99 8.28 19.43
C LEU A 85 -2.53 8.31 20.87
N TYR A 86 -3.28 7.28 21.27
CA TYR A 86 -3.89 7.18 22.60
C TYR A 86 -2.84 7.22 23.72
N LEU A 87 -1.71 6.54 23.52
CA LEU A 87 -0.58 6.53 24.46
C LEU A 87 0.30 7.78 24.37
N GLY A 88 0.00 8.71 23.46
CA GLY A 88 0.79 9.93 23.24
C GLY A 88 2.19 9.68 22.67
N TRP A 89 2.41 8.50 22.07
CA TRP A 89 3.65 8.17 21.38
C TRP A 89 3.74 8.82 20.01
N MET A 90 2.60 9.21 19.44
CA MET A 90 2.49 9.91 18.17
C MET A 90 1.59 11.13 18.33
N ASP A 91 1.89 12.19 17.60
CA ASP A 91 1.12 13.43 17.58
C ASP A 91 0.15 13.48 16.38
N LEU A 92 -0.93 14.25 16.49
CA LEU A 92 -1.91 14.38 15.39
C LEU A 92 -1.32 15.02 14.13
N ARG A 93 -0.24 15.81 14.25
CA ARG A 93 0.37 16.51 13.12
C ARG A 93 1.21 15.56 12.27
N SER A 94 1.99 14.65 12.87
CA SER A 94 2.79 13.65 12.15
C SER A 94 1.96 12.68 11.30
N ILE A 95 0.70 12.44 11.68
CA ILE A 95 -0.24 11.66 10.86
C ILE A 95 -1.04 12.49 9.85
N GLY A 96 -0.98 13.82 9.94
CA GLY A 96 -1.68 14.75 9.05
C GLY A 96 -3.12 15.08 9.43
N LEU A 97 -3.49 14.93 10.71
CA LEU A 97 -4.78 15.35 11.25
C LEU A 97 -4.77 16.77 11.86
N GLY A 98 -3.59 17.37 12.04
CA GLY A 98 -3.43 18.66 12.76
C GLY A 98 -3.19 19.91 11.90
N ALA A 99 -3.08 19.82 10.58
CA ALA A 99 -2.70 20.96 9.73
C ALA A 99 -3.93 21.68 9.15
N LEU A 100 -4.22 22.90 9.64
CA LEU A 100 -5.30 23.77 9.17
C LEU A 100 -4.88 24.67 7.99
N ASP A 101 -3.59 24.96 7.80
CA ASP A 101 -3.06 25.80 6.71
C ASP A 101 -2.89 25.05 5.37
N TRP A 102 -3.68 24.01 5.15
CA TRP A 102 -3.59 23.18 3.94
C TRP A 102 -3.89 23.96 2.66
N ALA A 103 -4.57 25.11 2.74
CA ALA A 103 -4.94 25.91 1.57
C ALA A 103 -3.72 26.42 0.78
N GLU A 104 -2.65 26.86 1.46
CA GLU A 104 -1.42 27.30 0.80
C GLU A 104 -0.67 26.14 0.16
N GLY A 105 -0.58 25.01 0.89
CA GLY A 105 -0.03 23.76 0.36
C GLY A 105 -0.83 23.21 -0.83
N MET A 106 -2.15 23.45 -0.86
CA MET A 106 -3.04 22.92 -1.90
C MET A 106 -2.68 23.42 -3.30
N ARG A 107 -2.24 24.69 -3.43
CA ARG A 107 -1.85 25.26 -4.72
C ARG A 107 -0.70 24.45 -5.35
N TRP A 108 0.34 24.19 -4.58
CA TRP A 108 1.50 23.41 -5.03
C TRP A 108 1.19 21.92 -5.15
N ALA A 109 0.39 21.39 -4.22
CA ALA A 109 -0.06 20.00 -4.27
C ALA A 109 -0.79 19.69 -5.57
N ILE A 110 -1.71 20.55 -6.02
CA ILE A 110 -2.42 20.35 -7.31
C ILE A 110 -1.43 20.24 -8.46
N VAL A 111 -0.45 21.16 -8.55
CA VAL A 111 0.55 21.17 -9.63
C VAL A 111 1.42 19.91 -9.59
N ILE A 112 1.97 19.58 -8.42
CA ILE A 112 2.85 18.41 -8.24
C ILE A 112 2.10 17.12 -8.52
N LEU A 113 0.87 16.99 -8.02
CA LEU A 113 0.06 15.78 -8.19
C LEU A 113 -0.44 15.63 -9.62
N LEU A 114 -0.81 16.72 -10.28
CA LEU A 114 -1.17 16.67 -11.70
C LEU A 114 0.04 16.25 -12.54
N ALA A 115 1.21 16.83 -12.30
CA ALA A 115 2.45 16.46 -13.00
C ALA A 115 2.82 15.00 -12.75
N ALA A 116 2.79 14.54 -11.49
CA ALA A 116 3.12 13.17 -11.13
C ALA A 116 2.07 12.16 -11.66
N TRP A 117 0.79 12.54 -11.69
CA TRP A 117 -0.26 11.74 -12.31
C TRP A 117 -0.08 11.63 -13.83
N LEU A 118 0.25 12.73 -14.51
CA LEU A 118 0.54 12.73 -15.94
C LEU A 118 1.76 11.85 -16.27
N LEU A 119 2.81 11.94 -15.45
CA LEU A 119 3.99 11.07 -15.57
C LEU A 119 3.62 9.59 -15.37
N LEU A 120 2.80 9.29 -14.36
CA LEU A 120 2.30 7.95 -14.12
C LEU A 120 1.49 7.45 -15.33
N MET A 121 0.61 8.28 -15.89
CA MET A 121 -0.16 7.94 -17.10
C MET A 121 0.73 7.76 -18.34
N LEU A 122 1.79 8.55 -18.47
CA LEU A 122 2.76 8.42 -19.55
C LEU A 122 3.46 7.05 -19.53
N ILE A 123 3.76 6.54 -18.34
CA ILE A 123 4.35 5.19 -18.15
C ILE A 123 3.27 4.10 -18.30
N TRP A 124 2.08 4.35 -17.76
CA TRP A 124 1.01 3.36 -17.67
C TRP A 124 0.32 3.08 -19.01
N LEU A 125 0.14 4.09 -19.86
CA LEU A 125 -0.55 3.92 -21.14
C LEU A 125 0.16 2.97 -22.12
N PRO A 126 1.49 3.08 -22.36
CA PRO A 126 2.24 2.10 -23.14
C PRO A 126 2.16 0.70 -22.54
N TYR A 127 2.27 0.61 -21.21
CA TYR A 127 2.15 -0.66 -20.50
C TYR A 127 0.77 -1.31 -20.69
N LEU A 128 -0.32 -0.54 -20.59
CA LEU A 128 -1.68 -1.02 -20.89
C LEU A 128 -1.87 -1.44 -22.35
N ARG A 129 -1.14 -0.83 -23.29
CA ARG A 129 -1.16 -1.25 -24.70
C ARG A 129 -0.39 -2.56 -24.89
N ALA A 130 0.78 -2.69 -24.29
CA ALA A 130 1.62 -3.89 -24.36
C ALA A 130 0.97 -5.11 -23.69
N THR A 131 0.08 -4.89 -22.73
CA THR A 131 -0.63 -5.94 -21.98
C THR A 131 -2.08 -6.15 -22.42
N ALA A 132 -2.51 -5.53 -23.53
CA ALA A 132 -3.91 -5.58 -23.97
C ALA A 132 -4.38 -6.99 -24.35
N ASP A 133 -3.49 -7.84 -24.86
CA ASP A 133 -3.82 -9.21 -25.29
C ASP A 133 -3.75 -10.23 -24.15
N ILE A 134 -3.30 -9.83 -22.96
CA ILE A 134 -3.19 -10.71 -21.81
C ILE A 134 -4.54 -10.70 -21.08
N PRO A 135 -5.24 -11.84 -20.96
CA PRO A 135 -6.51 -11.89 -20.25
C PRO A 135 -6.31 -11.44 -18.80
N ALA A 136 -7.14 -10.50 -18.37
CA ALA A 136 -7.15 -10.06 -16.98
C ALA A 136 -7.53 -11.23 -16.07
N SER A 137 -6.94 -11.29 -14.88
CA SER A 137 -7.35 -12.26 -13.86
C SER A 137 -8.84 -12.14 -13.56
N ASP A 138 -9.56 -13.28 -13.53
CA ASP A 138 -11.01 -13.41 -13.23
C ASP A 138 -11.41 -12.98 -11.80
N ALA A 139 -10.58 -12.21 -11.09
CA ALA A 139 -10.87 -11.73 -9.76
C ALA A 139 -12.11 -10.83 -9.79
N GLN A 140 -13.20 -11.30 -9.17
CA GLN A 140 -14.44 -10.52 -9.03
C GLN A 140 -14.15 -9.17 -8.37
N PHE A 141 -14.37 -8.09 -9.13
CA PHE A 141 -14.19 -6.73 -8.64
C PHE A 141 -15.29 -6.39 -7.61
N SER A 142 -14.90 -6.27 -6.34
CA SER A 142 -15.78 -5.77 -5.29
C SER A 142 -15.31 -4.38 -4.86
N PHE A 143 -16.05 -3.35 -5.23
CA PHE A 143 -15.75 -1.97 -4.89
C PHE A 143 -15.63 -1.76 -3.38
N ALA A 144 -16.58 -2.29 -2.60
CA ALA A 144 -16.56 -2.18 -1.14
C ALA A 144 -15.30 -2.81 -0.54
N ARG A 145 -14.89 -3.99 -1.01
CA ARG A 145 -13.64 -4.62 -0.56
C ARG A 145 -12.45 -3.72 -0.92
N ARG A 146 -12.41 -3.17 -2.12
CA ARG A 146 -11.31 -2.29 -2.55
C ARG A 146 -11.21 -1.01 -1.72
N MET A 147 -12.35 -0.42 -1.31
CA MET A 147 -12.38 0.72 -0.40
C MET A 147 -11.80 0.39 0.98
N VAL A 148 -12.15 -0.77 1.54
CA VAL A 148 -11.57 -1.23 2.82
C VAL A 148 -10.06 -1.45 2.69
N GLU A 149 -9.61 -2.10 1.61
CA GLU A 149 -8.18 -2.28 1.31
C GLU A 149 -7.44 -0.94 1.21
N MET A 150 -8.04 0.05 0.54
CA MET A 150 -7.49 1.39 0.41
C MET A 150 -7.34 2.08 1.78
N ILE A 151 -8.35 1.98 2.65
CA ILE A 151 -8.29 2.52 4.02
C ILE A 151 -7.16 1.85 4.80
N TYR A 152 -7.03 0.53 4.72
CA TYR A 152 -5.94 -0.19 5.38
C TYR A 152 -4.56 0.21 4.87
N MET A 153 -4.38 0.32 3.56
CA MET A 153 -3.12 0.78 2.98
C MET A 153 -2.77 2.20 3.43
N GLN A 154 -3.76 3.11 3.46
CA GLN A 154 -3.52 4.47 3.92
C GLN A 154 -3.21 4.54 5.42
N ALA A 155 -3.90 3.74 6.24
CA ALA A 155 -3.65 3.66 7.67
C ALA A 155 -2.24 3.13 7.99
N HIS A 156 -1.84 2.07 7.29
CA HIS A 156 -0.49 1.49 7.39
C HIS A 156 0.59 2.47 6.98
N TRP A 157 0.41 3.12 5.82
CA TRP A 157 1.28 4.16 5.30
C TRP A 157 1.44 5.32 6.29
N MET A 158 0.32 5.83 6.79
CA MET A 158 0.26 6.90 7.78
C MET A 158 0.99 6.51 9.07
N PHE A 159 0.86 5.27 9.51
CA PHE A 159 1.53 4.79 10.71
C PHE A 159 3.05 4.78 10.57
N TYR A 160 3.59 4.23 9.47
CA TYR A 160 5.05 4.20 9.25
C TYR A 160 5.65 5.59 9.08
N ARG A 161 5.03 6.46 8.27
CA ARG A 161 5.51 7.84 8.14
C ARG A 161 5.41 8.58 9.47
N GLY A 162 4.30 8.42 10.20
CA GLY A 162 4.06 9.12 11.48
C GLY A 162 5.09 8.70 12.52
N ALA A 163 5.35 7.40 12.64
CA ALA A 163 6.41 6.87 13.51
C ALA A 163 7.78 7.44 13.17
N ALA A 164 8.15 7.50 11.89
CA ALA A 164 9.43 8.05 11.45
C ALA A 164 9.53 9.57 11.70
N ILE A 165 8.46 10.33 11.43
CA ILE A 165 8.40 11.77 11.72
C ILE A 165 8.59 12.01 13.22
N THR A 166 7.86 11.29 14.07
CA THR A 166 7.98 11.47 15.53
C THR A 166 9.36 11.07 16.07
N LEU A 167 9.99 10.04 15.50
CA LEU A 167 11.38 9.66 15.85
C LEU A 167 12.38 10.78 15.49
N LEU A 168 12.23 11.40 14.33
CA LEU A 168 13.14 12.43 13.81
C LEU A 168 12.82 13.85 14.29
N THR A 169 11.65 14.07 14.88
CA THR A 169 11.23 15.39 15.36
C THR A 169 12.16 15.85 16.49
N GLY A 170 12.69 17.07 16.36
CA GLY A 170 13.67 17.64 17.30
C GLY A 170 15.11 17.18 17.07
N VAL A 171 15.34 16.29 16.10
CA VAL A 171 16.65 15.75 15.73
C VAL A 171 17.11 16.29 14.38
N VAL A 172 16.24 16.22 13.36
CA VAL A 172 16.54 16.65 11.99
C VAL A 172 15.71 17.88 11.65
N THR A 173 16.30 18.81 10.89
CA THR A 173 15.67 20.09 10.50
C THR A 173 14.37 19.90 9.71
N ASP A 174 14.31 18.88 8.85
CA ASP A 174 13.11 18.54 8.08
C ASP A 174 12.64 17.11 8.38
N ALA A 175 12.17 16.91 9.61
CA ALA A 175 11.66 15.62 10.06
C ALA A 175 10.47 15.11 9.21
N PHE A 176 9.69 16.01 8.61
CA PHE A 176 8.57 15.64 7.74
C PHE A 176 9.06 15.01 6.44
N TYR A 177 10.00 15.66 5.74
CA TYR A 177 10.60 15.11 4.54
C TYR A 177 11.23 13.73 4.80
N TRP A 178 12.14 13.64 5.77
CA TRP A 178 12.84 12.39 6.05
C TRP A 178 11.92 11.30 6.60
N GLY A 179 10.92 11.67 7.40
CA GLY A 179 9.93 10.73 7.90
C GLY A 179 9.07 10.12 6.79
N VAL A 180 8.71 10.91 5.76
CA VAL A 180 8.04 10.40 4.56
C VAL A 180 8.94 9.45 3.78
N ILE A 181 10.22 9.81 3.56
CA ILE A 181 11.17 8.96 2.84
C ILE A 181 11.39 7.62 3.56
N ILE A 182 11.62 7.64 4.88
CA ILE A 182 11.81 6.43 5.69
C ILE A 182 10.53 5.60 5.72
N GLY A 183 9.38 6.22 5.93
CA GLY A 183 8.09 5.53 5.87
C GLY A 183 7.90 4.82 4.54
N LEU A 184 8.25 5.47 3.42
CA LEU A 184 8.07 4.90 2.08
C LEU A 184 9.04 3.75 1.86
N GLY A 185 10.29 3.92 2.30
CA GLY A 185 11.29 2.86 2.32
C GLY A 185 10.81 1.62 3.07
N LEU A 186 10.22 1.78 4.26
CA LEU A 186 9.67 0.67 5.04
C LEU A 186 8.51 -0.02 4.32
N THR A 187 7.56 0.72 3.75
CA THR A 187 6.45 0.14 2.98
C THR A 187 6.96 -0.60 1.73
N CYS A 188 7.94 -0.06 1.02
CA CYS A 188 8.55 -0.71 -0.13
C CYS A 188 9.34 -1.97 0.26
N LEU A 189 10.08 -1.93 1.37
CA LEU A 189 10.82 -3.07 1.89
C LEU A 189 9.87 -4.20 2.31
N GLU A 190 8.78 -3.86 3.00
CA GLU A 190 7.75 -4.82 3.39
C GLU A 190 7.13 -5.49 2.16
N ALA A 191 6.81 -4.71 1.13
CA ALA A 191 6.30 -5.22 -0.14
C ALA A 191 7.33 -6.13 -0.84
N ALA A 192 8.61 -5.75 -0.84
CA ALA A 192 9.69 -6.54 -1.44
C ALA A 192 9.92 -7.88 -0.72
N LEU A 193 9.66 -7.93 0.59
CA LEU A 193 9.75 -9.15 1.40
C LEU A 193 8.49 -10.04 1.32
N ASP A 194 7.42 -9.59 0.63
CA ASP A 194 6.25 -10.43 0.35
C ASP A 194 6.55 -11.38 -0.82
N PRO A 195 6.64 -12.71 -0.58
CA PRO A 195 6.89 -13.68 -1.65
C PRO A 195 5.79 -13.70 -2.72
N ARG A 196 4.57 -13.24 -2.40
CA ARG A 196 3.48 -13.10 -3.39
C ARG A 196 3.81 -12.04 -4.42
N LEU A 197 4.46 -10.96 -4.02
CA LEU A 197 4.86 -9.91 -4.94
C LEU A 197 5.86 -10.47 -5.95
N GLY A 198 6.90 -11.16 -5.48
CA GLY A 198 7.88 -11.82 -6.35
C GLY A 198 7.24 -12.77 -7.36
N ALA A 199 6.33 -13.64 -6.90
CA ALA A 199 5.61 -14.56 -7.79
C ALA A 199 4.71 -13.83 -8.82
N ARG A 200 4.08 -12.72 -8.43
CA ARG A 200 3.26 -11.89 -9.34
C ARG A 200 4.10 -11.15 -10.36
N LEU A 201 5.26 -10.63 -9.97
CA LEU A 201 6.15 -9.90 -10.89
C LEU A 201 6.72 -10.79 -12.00
N GLN A 202 6.78 -12.11 -11.79
CA GLN A 202 7.15 -13.08 -12.83
C GLN A 202 6.08 -13.22 -13.93
N HIS A 203 4.85 -12.75 -13.70
CA HIS A 203 3.73 -12.88 -14.62
C HIS A 203 3.15 -11.50 -14.96
N ILE A 204 3.32 -11.05 -16.20
CA ILE A 204 2.99 -9.67 -16.63
C ILE A 204 1.57 -9.25 -16.23
N GLY A 205 0.56 -10.10 -16.46
CA GLY A 205 -0.84 -9.81 -16.11
C GLY A 205 -1.20 -9.89 -14.61
N ALA A 206 -0.31 -10.43 -13.77
CA ALA A 206 -0.50 -10.48 -12.32
C ALA A 206 0.24 -9.34 -11.59
N ALA A 207 1.22 -8.73 -12.25
CA ALA A 207 2.03 -7.63 -11.72
C ALA A 207 1.27 -6.29 -11.67
N ASP A 208 0.23 -6.13 -12.48
CA ASP A 208 -0.49 -4.86 -12.68
C ASP A 208 -0.92 -4.18 -11.38
N GLY A 209 -1.63 -4.92 -10.53
CA GLY A 209 -2.13 -4.37 -9.27
C GLY A 209 -1.00 -3.95 -8.34
N ALA A 210 0.13 -4.64 -8.38
CA ALA A 210 1.29 -4.30 -7.56
C ALA A 210 1.99 -3.03 -8.06
N ILE A 211 2.22 -2.93 -9.38
CA ILE A 211 2.84 -1.74 -9.99
C ILE A 211 1.95 -0.51 -9.76
N TRP A 212 0.64 -0.67 -9.93
CA TRP A 212 -0.33 0.39 -9.66
C TRP A 212 -0.32 0.85 -8.20
N ASN A 213 -0.36 -0.09 -7.26
CA ASN A 213 -0.29 0.22 -5.83
C ASN A 213 1.02 0.91 -5.44
N LEU A 214 2.15 0.55 -6.06
CA LEU A 214 3.44 1.21 -5.85
C LEU A 214 3.42 2.66 -6.35
N GLY A 215 2.86 2.90 -7.55
CA GLY A 215 2.68 4.24 -8.08
C GLY A 215 1.77 5.11 -7.19
N GLN A 216 0.68 4.52 -6.67
CA GLN A 216 -0.20 5.17 -5.70
C GLN A 216 0.52 5.51 -4.38
N ALA A 217 1.33 4.60 -3.84
CA ALA A 217 2.11 4.87 -2.63
C ALA A 217 3.07 6.06 -2.82
N PHE A 218 3.74 6.13 -3.97
CA PHE A 218 4.61 7.25 -4.31
C PHE A 218 3.83 8.57 -4.45
N LEU A 219 2.70 8.57 -5.16
CA LEU A 219 1.84 9.75 -5.28
C LEU A 219 1.30 10.22 -3.91
N ASN A 220 0.93 9.30 -3.03
CA ASN A 220 0.50 9.63 -1.68
C ASN A 220 1.63 10.20 -0.81
N ALA A 221 2.86 9.75 -1.01
CA ALA A 221 4.02 10.31 -0.34
C ALA A 221 4.26 11.76 -0.76
N LEU A 222 4.22 12.04 -2.07
CA LEU A 222 4.31 13.41 -2.60
C LEU A 222 3.14 14.29 -2.14
N ALA A 223 1.91 13.76 -2.18
CA ALA A 223 0.71 14.46 -1.73
C ALA A 223 0.84 14.88 -0.27
N PHE A 224 1.28 13.96 0.59
CA PHE A 224 1.47 14.25 2.00
C PHE A 224 2.59 15.26 2.23
N LEU A 225 3.70 15.17 1.52
CA LEU A 225 4.80 16.14 1.64
C LEU A 225 4.36 17.56 1.25
N ALA A 226 3.47 17.69 0.26
CA ALA A 226 2.95 18.98 -0.18
C ALA A 226 1.84 19.55 0.73
N THR A 227 1.04 18.70 1.38
CA THR A 227 -0.19 19.14 2.07
C THR A 227 -0.18 18.95 3.57
N HIS A 228 0.60 17.99 4.07
CA HIS A 228 0.56 17.49 5.45
C HIS A 228 -0.87 17.16 5.93
N ASN A 229 -1.76 16.78 5.00
CA ASN A 229 -3.18 16.57 5.29
C ASN A 229 -3.61 15.16 4.90
N LEU A 230 -4.04 14.38 5.89
CA LEU A 230 -4.46 13.00 5.69
C LEU A 230 -5.75 12.89 4.86
N GLY A 231 -6.71 13.77 5.11
CA GLY A 231 -8.01 13.76 4.43
C GLY A 231 -7.87 14.02 2.94
N LEU A 232 -7.01 14.98 2.58
CA LEU A 232 -6.68 15.28 1.19
C LEU A 232 -5.94 14.10 0.54
N GLY A 233 -4.99 13.48 1.24
CA GLY A 233 -4.34 12.25 0.78
C GLY A 233 -5.33 11.09 0.53
N LEU A 234 -6.30 10.88 1.42
CA LEU A 234 -7.38 9.90 1.25
C LEU A 234 -8.23 10.20 0.00
N LEU A 235 -8.59 11.47 -0.20
CA LEU A 235 -9.37 11.89 -1.36
C LEU A 235 -8.61 11.66 -2.67
N ILE A 236 -7.33 12.03 -2.73
CA ILE A 236 -6.50 11.77 -3.91
C ILE A 236 -6.43 10.28 -4.20
N GLN A 237 -6.11 9.47 -3.20
CA GLN A 237 -6.03 8.02 -3.35
C GLN A 237 -7.35 7.43 -3.85
N PHE A 238 -8.48 7.92 -3.32
CA PHE A 238 -9.80 7.53 -3.78
C PHE A 238 -10.04 7.88 -5.26
N LEU A 239 -9.73 9.11 -5.67
CA LEU A 239 -9.87 9.54 -7.06
C LEU A 239 -8.99 8.71 -8.00
N LEU A 240 -7.73 8.44 -7.62
CA LEU A 240 -6.83 7.56 -8.38
C LEU A 240 -7.44 6.17 -8.53
N GLU A 241 -7.96 5.61 -7.45
CA GLU A 241 -8.58 4.28 -7.43
C GLU A 241 -9.82 4.18 -8.32
N VAL A 242 -10.61 5.25 -8.44
CA VAL A 242 -11.78 5.26 -9.34
C VAL A 242 -11.35 5.33 -10.81
N THR A 243 -10.28 6.05 -11.16
CA THR A 243 -9.91 6.31 -12.56
C THR A 243 -9.43 5.09 -13.35
N VAL A 244 -8.68 4.16 -12.75
CA VAL A 244 -7.93 3.13 -13.51
C VAL A 244 -8.65 1.80 -13.75
N PRO A 245 -9.41 1.22 -12.79
CA PRO A 245 -10.16 0.00 -13.03
C PRO A 245 -11.14 0.13 -14.21
N HIS A 246 -11.70 1.33 -14.41
CA HIS A 246 -12.58 1.65 -15.54
C HIS A 246 -11.87 1.60 -16.91
N LEU A 247 -10.55 1.84 -16.96
CA LEU A 247 -9.79 1.80 -18.21
C LEU A 247 -9.54 0.37 -18.72
N ARG A 248 -9.59 -0.64 -17.84
CA ARG A 248 -9.44 -2.05 -18.23
C ARG A 248 -10.76 -2.74 -18.48
N SER A 249 -11.78 -2.50 -17.65
CA SER A 249 -13.10 -3.11 -17.83
C SER A 249 -13.74 -2.73 -19.17
N THR A 250 -13.49 -1.52 -19.67
CA THR A 250 -13.98 -1.04 -20.98
C THR A 250 -13.29 -1.70 -22.18
N ARG A 251 -12.05 -2.20 -22.03
CA ARG A 251 -11.31 -2.87 -23.11
C ARG A 251 -11.53 -4.38 -23.17
N ALA A 252 -11.92 -4.99 -22.05
CA ALA A 252 -12.27 -6.42 -21.97
C ALA A 252 -13.66 -6.74 -22.51
N ALA A 253 -14.37 -5.76 -23.12
CA ALA A 253 -15.61 -6.04 -23.84
C ALA A 253 -15.31 -7.17 -24.83
N PRO A 254 -16.07 -8.29 -24.78
CA PRO A 254 -15.79 -9.43 -25.61
C PRO A 254 -15.84 -8.92 -27.04
N ARG A 255 -14.67 -8.87 -27.69
CA ARG A 255 -14.64 -8.99 -29.13
C ARG A 255 -15.39 -10.28 -29.34
N LYS A 256 -16.66 -10.19 -29.72
CA LYS A 256 -17.41 -11.28 -30.31
C LYS A 256 -16.58 -11.61 -31.53
N LEU A 257 -15.51 -12.37 -31.32
CA LEU A 257 -14.91 -13.20 -32.33
C LEU A 257 -16.14 -13.94 -32.81
N GLY A 258 -16.59 -13.54 -34.00
CA GLY A 258 -17.39 -14.41 -34.81
C GLY A 258 -16.54 -15.65 -35.00
N VAL A 259 -16.57 -16.53 -34.01
CA VAL A 259 -16.44 -17.95 -34.23
C VAL A 259 -17.63 -18.19 -35.13
N ALA A 260 -17.39 -18.04 -36.43
CA ALA A 260 -18.25 -18.58 -37.46
C ALA A 260 -18.50 -19.99 -36.98
N GLN A 261 -19.75 -20.27 -36.59
CA GLN A 261 -20.17 -21.61 -36.23
C GLN A 261 -19.76 -22.47 -37.43
N THR A 262 -18.68 -23.24 -37.28
CA THR A 262 -18.28 -24.17 -38.32
C THR A 262 -19.48 -25.07 -38.53
N PRO A 263 -20.12 -25.05 -39.71
CA PRO A 263 -21.35 -25.81 -39.91
C PRO A 263 -21.07 -27.28 -39.59
N PRO A 264 -22.02 -27.98 -38.94
CA PRO A 264 -21.83 -29.37 -38.54
C PRO A 264 -21.42 -30.20 -39.76
N ARG A 265 -20.28 -30.89 -39.63
CA ARG A 265 -19.75 -31.76 -40.68
C ARG A 265 -20.81 -32.85 -40.96
N PRO A 266 -21.28 -33.01 -42.21
CA PRO A 266 -22.29 -34.03 -42.51
C PRO A 266 -21.72 -35.41 -42.22
N THR A 267 -22.39 -36.15 -41.34
CA THR A 267 -22.11 -37.56 -41.10
C THR A 267 -22.69 -38.38 -42.25
N HIS A 268 -21.81 -38.89 -43.11
CA HIS A 268 -22.20 -39.94 -44.05
C HIS A 268 -22.49 -41.22 -43.25
N LYS A 269 -23.73 -41.69 -43.36
CA LYS A 269 -24.15 -43.06 -43.01
C LYS A 269 -24.10 -43.91 -44.27
#